data_AF-A0A316VEM4-F1
#
_entry.id   AF-A0A316VEM4-F1
#
_cell.length_a   1.000
_cell.length_b   1.000
_cell.length_c   1.000
_cell.angle_alpha   90.00
_cell.angle_beta   90.00
_cell.angle_gamma   90.00
#
_symmetry.space_group_name_H-M   'P 1'
#
loop_
_entity.id
_entity.type
_entity.pdbx_description
1 polymer ?
#
loop_
_entity_poly.entity_id
_entity_poly.type
_entity_poly.pdbx_seq_one_letter_code
_entity_poly.pdbx_strand_id
1 'polypeptide(L)'
;MEKKLSREKILFFQELEMDRILSAFKLNPYDILECPMEADEKQITKIYRKKSLLIHPDKVKDPRAEHAFSLLKQASLHLQDEKKRNALDEVVMSARVVCLKELGLPANIDGDDERLRGLIPSFEERVRKGTKEMMIDDEVRRRRAVRIQHAAEGEEQRKREDAENERKRKVEEKEQWENNRQDRIDNWRQFQKGGSSGKSKKKKINAKGPPLLG
;
A
#
# COMPACT_ATOMS: atom_id res chain seq x y z
N MET A 1 -53.58 8.57 3.72
CA MET A 1 -52.50 9.58 3.69
C MET A 1 -51.30 9.12 4.50
N GLU A 2 -51.49 8.68 5.76
CA GLU A 2 -50.43 8.21 6.66
C GLU A 2 -49.54 7.07 6.14
N LYS A 3 -50.12 6.05 5.48
CA LYS A 3 -49.34 4.92 4.91
C LYS A 3 -48.37 5.35 3.80
N LYS A 4 -48.72 6.37 3.00
CA LYS A 4 -47.84 6.91 1.94
C LYS A 4 -46.68 7.69 2.57
N LEU A 5 -46.98 8.55 3.54
CA LEU A 5 -45.99 9.30 4.30
C LEU A 5 -45.00 8.39 5.04
N SER A 6 -45.48 7.28 5.62
CA SER A 6 -44.63 6.28 6.27
C SER A 6 -43.66 5.60 5.28
N ARG A 7 -44.14 5.28 4.07
CA ARG A 7 -43.31 4.69 3.01
C ARG A 7 -42.25 5.67 2.50
N GLU A 8 -42.62 6.93 2.27
CA GLU A 8 -41.69 7.99 1.85
C GLU A 8 -40.59 8.21 2.89
N LYS A 9 -40.94 8.22 4.19
CA LYS A 9 -39.95 8.27 5.27
C LYS A 9 -38.97 7.10 5.21
N ILE A 10 -39.45 5.88 5.01
CA ILE A 10 -38.57 4.70 4.93
C ILE A 10 -37.60 4.82 3.76
N LEU A 11 -38.09 5.21 2.57
CA LEU A 11 -37.24 5.39 1.39
C LEU A 11 -36.16 6.44 1.64
N PHE A 12 -36.53 7.57 2.24
CA PHE A 12 -35.60 8.62 2.59
C PHE A 12 -34.52 8.13 3.57
N PHE A 13 -34.90 7.40 4.62
CA PHE A 13 -33.92 6.82 5.55
C PHE A 13 -33.03 5.75 4.91
N GLN A 14 -33.56 4.97 3.96
CA GLN A 14 -32.77 4.00 3.19
C GLN A 14 -31.70 4.69 2.35
N GLU A 15 -32.09 5.74 1.64
CA GLU A 15 -31.17 6.52 0.80
C GLU A 15 -30.09 7.22 1.64
N LEU A 16 -30.48 7.89 2.72
CA LEU A 16 -29.52 8.53 3.63
C LEU A 16 -28.53 7.53 4.25
N GLU A 17 -29.01 6.37 4.69
CA GLU A 17 -28.14 5.35 5.27
C GLU A 17 -27.18 4.78 4.22
N MET A 18 -27.65 4.56 2.99
CA MET A 18 -26.78 4.12 1.90
C MET A 18 -25.70 5.15 1.58
N ASP A 19 -26.06 6.43 1.44
CA ASP A 19 -25.10 7.49 1.15
C ASP A 19 -24.07 7.63 2.28
N ARG A 20 -24.49 7.50 3.53
CA ARG A 20 -23.60 7.47 4.70
C ARG A 20 -22.62 6.30 4.64
N ILE A 21 -23.09 5.08 4.36
CA ILE A 21 -22.23 3.89 4.27
C ILE A 21 -21.22 4.02 3.13
N LEU A 22 -21.66 4.49 1.97
CA LEU A 22 -20.81 4.62 0.78
C LEU A 22 -19.75 5.72 0.93
N SER A 23 -20.05 6.76 1.71
CA SER A 23 -19.11 7.84 2.03
C SER A 23 -18.26 7.58 3.27
N ALA A 24 -18.60 6.57 4.07
CA ALA A 24 -17.85 6.21 5.28
C ALA A 24 -16.38 5.86 4.96
N PHE A 25 -15.51 6.07 5.94
CA PHE A 25 -14.10 5.77 5.80
C PHE A 25 -13.88 4.26 5.77
N LYS A 26 -13.58 3.73 4.58
CA LYS A 26 -13.57 2.28 4.30
C LYS A 26 -12.59 1.46 5.14
N LEU A 27 -11.54 2.10 5.68
CA LEU A 27 -10.57 1.42 6.53
C LEU A 27 -11.07 1.27 7.97
N ASN A 28 -12.09 2.03 8.39
CA ASN A 28 -12.62 2.00 9.75
C ASN A 28 -14.02 1.33 9.81
N PRO A 29 -14.11 0.06 10.24
CA PRO A 29 -15.38 -0.63 10.45
C PRO A 29 -16.34 0.06 11.42
N TYR A 30 -15.85 0.77 12.45
CA TYR A 30 -16.71 1.50 13.39
C TYR A 30 -17.46 2.64 12.68
N ASP A 31 -16.82 3.34 11.75
CA ASP A 31 -17.46 4.39 10.95
C ASP A 31 -18.47 3.80 9.96
N ILE A 32 -18.15 2.65 9.34
CA ILE A 32 -19.07 1.97 8.41
C ILE A 32 -20.33 1.50 9.14
N LEU A 33 -20.20 0.93 10.35
CA LEU A 33 -21.35 0.47 11.12
C LEU A 33 -22.02 1.57 11.94
N GLU A 34 -21.38 2.72 12.08
CA GLU A 34 -21.82 3.81 12.97
C GLU A 34 -22.08 3.29 14.39
N CYS A 35 -21.16 2.48 14.91
CA CYS A 35 -21.22 1.99 16.28
C CYS A 35 -20.26 2.76 17.19
N PRO A 36 -20.56 2.84 18.50
CA PRO A 36 -19.60 3.33 19.47
C PRO A 36 -18.30 2.54 19.41
N MET A 37 -17.18 3.21 19.63
CA MET A 37 -15.86 2.55 19.62
C MET A 37 -15.68 1.54 20.77
N GLU A 38 -16.48 1.69 21.82
CA GLU A 38 -16.51 0.78 22.98
C GLU A 38 -17.65 -0.25 22.90
N ALA A 39 -18.33 -0.37 21.74
CA ALA A 39 -19.50 -1.24 21.59
C ALA A 39 -19.15 -2.72 21.79
N ASP A 40 -19.94 -3.45 22.58
CA ASP A 40 -19.74 -4.89 22.74
C ASP A 40 -20.15 -5.67 21.47
N GLU A 41 -19.73 -6.95 21.38
CA GLU A 41 -20.03 -7.80 20.22
C GLU A 41 -21.54 -7.93 19.95
N LYS A 42 -22.34 -7.94 21.02
CA LYS A 42 -23.81 -8.01 20.95
C LYS A 42 -24.40 -6.75 20.33
N GLN A 43 -23.91 -5.58 20.72
CA GLN A 43 -24.31 -4.28 20.20
C GLN A 43 -23.92 -4.15 18.74
N ILE A 44 -22.70 -4.54 18.36
CA ILE A 44 -22.24 -4.56 16.97
C ILE A 44 -23.17 -5.43 16.12
N THR A 45 -23.46 -6.66 16.57
CA THR A 45 -24.38 -7.58 15.88
C THR A 45 -25.78 -7.00 15.75
N LYS A 46 -26.28 -6.34 16.81
CA LYS A 46 -27.60 -5.68 16.81
C LYS A 46 -27.67 -4.52 15.83
N ILE A 47 -26.63 -3.68 15.78
CA ILE A 47 -26.54 -2.54 14.85
C ILE A 47 -26.48 -3.04 13.41
N TYR A 48 -25.63 -4.04 13.14
CA TYR A 48 -25.55 -4.67 11.82
C TYR A 48 -26.90 -5.23 11.37
N ARG A 49 -27.58 -6.02 12.21
CA ARG A 49 -28.92 -6.56 11.89
C ARG A 49 -29.94 -5.46 11.57
N LYS A 50 -29.94 -4.36 12.34
CA LYS A 50 -30.85 -3.23 12.10
C LYS A 50 -30.56 -2.55 10.76
N LYS A 51 -29.30 -2.22 10.48
CA LYS A 51 -28.88 -1.50 9.26
C LYS A 51 -29.00 -2.37 8.00
N SER A 52 -28.56 -3.62 8.06
CA SER A 52 -28.69 -4.59 6.95
C SER A 52 -30.14 -4.82 6.52
N LEU A 53 -31.09 -4.87 7.47
CA LEU A 53 -32.52 -4.98 7.15
C LEU A 53 -33.10 -3.72 6.51
N LEU A 54 -32.56 -2.55 6.86
CA LEU A 54 -32.98 -1.27 6.29
C LEU A 54 -32.57 -1.20 4.81
N ILE A 55 -31.32 -1.53 4.49
CA ILE A 55 -30.74 -1.38 3.15
C ILE A 55 -30.65 -2.67 2.33
N HIS A 56 -31.38 -3.73 2.72
CA HIS A 56 -31.29 -5.03 2.06
C HIS A 56 -31.61 -4.91 0.55
N PRO A 57 -30.80 -5.50 -0.36
CA PRO A 57 -31.01 -5.37 -1.80
C PRO A 57 -32.38 -5.87 -2.28
N ASP A 58 -32.95 -6.91 -1.64
CA ASP A 58 -34.32 -7.37 -1.96
C ASP A 58 -35.41 -6.30 -1.72
N LYS A 59 -35.18 -5.40 -0.76
CA LYS A 59 -36.15 -4.36 -0.38
C LYS A 59 -35.87 -3.01 -1.06
N VAL A 60 -34.61 -2.76 -1.42
CA VAL A 60 -34.15 -1.49 -1.99
C VAL A 60 -33.76 -1.70 -3.45
N LYS A 61 -34.50 -1.06 -4.36
CA LYS A 61 -34.31 -1.22 -5.82
C LYS A 61 -33.10 -0.45 -6.39
N ASP A 62 -32.34 0.25 -5.55
CA ASP A 62 -31.17 1.01 -5.97
C ASP A 62 -29.98 0.06 -6.20
N PRO A 63 -29.28 0.13 -7.36
CA PRO A 63 -28.14 -0.74 -7.64
C PRO A 63 -26.98 -0.59 -6.65
N ARG A 64 -26.88 0.54 -5.96
CA ARG A 64 -25.86 0.80 -4.94
C ARG A 64 -26.12 0.01 -3.64
N ALA A 65 -27.34 -0.50 -3.44
CA ALA A 65 -27.72 -1.20 -2.21
C ALA A 65 -26.89 -2.47 -1.97
N GLU A 66 -26.56 -3.22 -3.03
CA GLU A 66 -25.72 -4.42 -2.93
C GLU A 66 -24.31 -4.08 -2.42
N HIS A 67 -23.71 -3.01 -2.95
CA HIS A 67 -22.39 -2.56 -2.53
C HIS A 67 -22.40 -2.04 -1.08
N ALA A 68 -23.39 -1.22 -0.70
CA ALA A 68 -23.53 -0.73 0.67
C ALA A 68 -23.76 -1.89 1.66
N PHE A 69 -24.58 -2.87 1.31
CA PHE A 69 -24.81 -4.08 2.11
C PHE A 69 -23.52 -4.89 2.29
N SER A 70 -22.74 -5.06 1.22
CA SER A 70 -21.45 -5.76 1.27
C SER A 70 -20.48 -5.08 2.23
N LEU A 71 -20.39 -3.74 2.20
CA LEU A 71 -19.55 -2.97 3.12
C LEU A 71 -19.98 -3.17 4.59
N LEU A 72 -21.29 -3.11 4.89
CA LEU A 72 -21.79 -3.39 6.24
C LEU A 72 -21.43 -4.79 6.71
N LYS A 73 -21.57 -5.80 5.83
CA LYS A 73 -21.26 -7.20 6.14
C LYS A 73 -19.77 -7.37 6.42
N GLN A 74 -18.91 -6.79 5.59
CA GLN A 74 -17.46 -6.81 5.79
C GLN A 74 -17.04 -6.12 7.09
N ALA A 75 -17.62 -4.96 7.40
CA ALA A 75 -17.36 -4.26 8.65
C ALA A 75 -17.78 -5.08 9.88
N SER A 76 -18.97 -5.69 9.84
CA SER A 76 -19.44 -6.57 10.92
C SER A 76 -18.54 -7.78 11.12
N LEU A 77 -18.13 -8.44 10.04
CA LEU A 77 -17.23 -9.59 10.12
C LEU A 77 -15.84 -9.19 10.65
N HIS A 78 -15.36 -8.00 10.29
CA HIS A 78 -14.08 -7.49 10.79
C HIS A 78 -14.13 -7.21 12.30
N LEU A 79 -15.23 -6.65 12.81
CA LEU A 79 -15.40 -6.37 14.23
C LEU A 79 -15.75 -7.61 15.07
N GLN A 80 -16.28 -8.66 14.45
CA GLN A 80 -16.50 -9.95 15.12
C GLN A 80 -15.22 -10.80 15.24
N ASP A 81 -14.21 -10.52 14.42
CA ASP A 81 -12.89 -11.14 14.52
C ASP A 81 -12.09 -10.44 15.62
N GLU A 82 -11.92 -11.11 16.76
CA GLU A 82 -11.24 -10.58 17.95
C GLU A 82 -9.83 -10.03 17.63
N LYS A 83 -9.05 -10.71 16.78
CA LYS A 83 -7.69 -10.26 16.47
C LYS A 83 -7.71 -8.95 15.67
N LYS A 84 -8.59 -8.86 14.68
CA LYS A 84 -8.73 -7.68 13.84
C LYS A 84 -9.33 -6.51 14.60
N ARG A 85 -10.28 -6.80 15.49
CA ARG A 85 -10.88 -5.84 16.39
C ARG A 85 -9.86 -5.28 17.37
N ASN A 86 -9.07 -6.13 18.03
CA ASN A 86 -8.04 -5.67 18.97
C ASN A 86 -7.02 -4.74 18.29
N ALA A 87 -6.57 -5.08 17.08
CA ALA A 87 -5.66 -4.21 16.32
C ALA A 87 -6.28 -2.84 15.99
N LEU A 88 -7.58 -2.80 15.68
CA LEU A 88 -8.30 -1.54 15.46
C LEU A 88 -8.49 -0.75 16.76
N ASP A 89 -8.83 -1.45 17.85
CA ASP A 89 -9.03 -0.86 19.17
C ASP A 89 -7.72 -0.24 19.69
N GLU A 90 -6.56 -0.83 19.40
CA GLU A 90 -5.24 -0.23 19.70
C GLU A 90 -5.04 1.12 19.00
N VAL A 91 -5.46 1.24 17.74
CA VAL A 91 -5.37 2.51 16.99
C VAL A 91 -6.33 3.54 17.58
N VAL A 92 -7.56 3.12 17.93
CA VAL A 92 -8.55 3.97 18.60
C VAL A 92 -8.03 4.47 19.95
N MET A 93 -7.43 3.58 20.75
CA MET A 93 -6.86 3.95 22.05
C MET A 93 -5.69 4.91 21.89
N SER A 94 -4.85 4.70 20.89
CA SER A 94 -3.76 5.62 20.58
C SER A 94 -4.28 7.01 20.20
N ALA A 95 -5.31 7.08 19.35
CA ALA A 95 -5.98 8.32 19.00
C ALA A 95 -6.63 9.00 20.22
N ARG A 96 -7.28 8.22 21.09
CA ARG A 96 -7.87 8.70 22.36
C ARG A 96 -6.81 9.37 23.23
N VAL A 97 -5.65 8.74 23.40
CA VAL A 97 -4.54 9.29 24.20
C VAL A 97 -4.01 10.59 23.58
N VAL A 98 -3.87 10.65 22.25
CA VAL A 98 -3.46 11.89 21.56
C VAL A 98 -4.47 13.01 21.81
N CYS A 99 -5.77 12.75 21.63
CA CYS A 99 -6.81 13.75 21.87
C CYS A 99 -6.83 14.24 23.33
N LEU A 100 -6.65 13.34 24.31
CA LEU A 100 -6.58 13.74 25.72
C LEU A 100 -5.35 14.61 26.01
N LYS A 101 -4.20 14.26 25.43
CA LYS A 101 -2.97 15.04 25.56
C LYS A 101 -3.13 16.45 24.97
N GLU A 102 -3.78 16.58 23.82
CA GLU A 102 -4.09 17.89 23.21
C GLU A 102 -5.01 18.75 24.08
N LEU A 103 -5.91 18.12 24.84
CA LEU A 103 -6.78 18.79 25.81
C LEU A 103 -6.08 19.03 27.17
N GLY A 104 -4.83 18.60 27.34
CA GLY A 104 -4.11 18.70 28.62
C GLY A 104 -4.69 17.82 29.73
N LEU A 105 -5.41 16.74 29.36
CA LEU A 105 -6.08 15.83 30.28
C LEU A 105 -5.26 14.55 30.49
N PRO A 106 -5.39 13.90 31.66
CA PRO A 106 -4.69 12.65 31.92
C PRO A 106 -5.26 11.50 31.07
N ALA A 107 -4.40 10.59 30.62
CA ALA A 107 -4.78 9.49 29.73
C ALA A 107 -5.79 8.50 30.34
N ASN A 108 -5.80 8.39 31.67
CA ASN A 108 -6.67 7.51 32.45
C ASN A 108 -7.96 8.21 32.93
N ILE A 109 -8.32 9.37 32.37
CA ILE A 109 -9.60 10.02 32.66
C ILE A 109 -10.76 9.07 32.30
N ASP A 110 -11.80 9.10 33.12
CA ASP A 110 -13.03 8.33 32.87
C ASP A 110 -13.76 8.87 31.62
N GLY A 111 -14.44 8.00 30.89
CA GLY A 111 -15.19 8.39 29.69
C GLY A 111 -16.35 9.35 29.96
N ASP A 112 -16.95 9.26 31.16
CA ASP A 112 -18.09 10.08 31.58
C ASP A 112 -17.68 11.33 32.37
N ASP A 113 -16.38 11.63 32.48
CA ASP A 113 -15.84 12.78 33.21
C ASP A 113 -16.44 14.10 32.68
N GLU A 114 -16.80 15.00 33.60
CA GLU A 114 -17.43 16.28 33.28
C GLU A 114 -16.58 17.14 32.34
N ARG A 115 -15.26 17.02 32.39
CA ARG A 115 -14.33 17.75 31.51
C ARG A 115 -14.45 17.33 30.05
N LEU A 116 -14.97 16.14 29.77
CA LEU A 116 -15.22 15.65 28.41
C LEU A 116 -16.62 16.05 27.92
N ARG A 117 -17.53 16.42 28.83
CA ARG A 117 -18.91 16.83 28.50
C ARG A 117 -18.91 18.23 27.90
N GLY A 118 -19.77 18.45 26.91
CA GLY A 118 -19.96 19.77 26.29
C GLY A 118 -18.82 20.25 25.38
N LEU A 119 -17.82 19.41 25.10
CA LEU A 119 -16.80 19.72 24.10
C LEU A 119 -17.43 19.86 22.70
N ILE A 120 -16.93 20.83 21.93
CA ILE A 120 -17.30 21.03 20.53
C ILE A 120 -16.02 21.06 19.68
N PRO A 121 -15.85 20.14 18.70
CA PRO A 121 -16.60 18.89 18.56
C PRO A 121 -16.48 18.00 19.81
N SER A 122 -17.43 17.06 19.96
CA SER A 122 -17.49 16.15 21.10
C SER A 122 -16.20 15.32 21.23
N PHE A 123 -15.94 14.78 22.41
CA PHE A 123 -14.77 13.94 22.62
C PHE A 123 -14.75 12.73 21.67
N GLU A 124 -15.89 12.06 21.50
CA GLU A 124 -16.02 10.92 20.60
C GLU A 124 -15.70 11.28 19.15
N GLU A 125 -16.17 12.44 18.66
CA GLU A 125 -15.86 12.93 17.31
C GLU A 125 -14.38 13.26 17.13
N ARG A 126 -13.73 13.84 18.16
CA ARG A 126 -12.28 14.10 18.15
C ARG A 126 -11.50 12.80 18.02
N VAL A 127 -11.87 11.79 18.81
CA VAL A 127 -11.23 10.48 18.75
C VAL A 127 -11.48 9.81 17.40
N ARG A 128 -12.71 9.83 16.86
CA ARG A 128 -12.99 9.31 15.51
C ARG A 128 -12.12 10.00 14.44
N LYS A 129 -11.99 11.32 14.51
CA LYS A 129 -11.13 12.08 13.60
C LYS A 129 -9.66 11.68 13.73
N GLY A 130 -9.15 11.61 14.96
CA GLY A 130 -7.77 11.19 15.24
C GLY A 130 -7.49 9.77 14.75
N THR A 131 -8.40 8.82 15.01
CA THR A 131 -8.32 7.43 14.51
C THR A 131 -8.20 7.42 12.99
N LYS A 132 -9.05 8.17 12.29
CA LYS A 132 -9.02 8.27 10.83
C LYS A 132 -7.68 8.83 10.32
N GLU A 133 -7.15 9.88 10.93
CA GLU A 133 -5.86 10.47 10.57
C GLU A 133 -4.71 9.47 10.79
N MET A 134 -4.69 8.78 11.93
CA MET A 134 -3.67 7.75 12.22
C MET A 134 -3.71 6.60 11.22
N MET A 135 -4.89 6.12 10.85
CA MET A 135 -5.04 5.06 9.85
C MET A 135 -4.59 5.49 8.45
N ILE A 136 -4.84 6.75 8.08
CA ILE A 136 -4.36 7.31 6.80
C ILE A 136 -2.84 7.38 6.81
N ASP A 137 -2.25 7.89 7.89
CA ASP A 137 -0.80 8.00 8.04
C ASP A 137 -0.11 6.64 7.98
N ASP A 138 -0.66 5.63 8.67
CA ASP A 138 -0.13 4.28 8.65
C ASP A 138 -0.21 3.65 7.25
N GLU A 139 -1.34 3.80 6.55
CA GLU A 139 -1.49 3.30 5.19
C GLU A 139 -0.53 3.99 4.20
N VAL A 140 -0.30 5.30 4.36
CA VAL A 140 0.69 6.04 3.56
C VAL A 140 2.11 5.54 3.85
N ARG A 141 2.46 5.32 5.11
CA ARG A 141 3.77 4.77 5.51
C ARG A 141 3.97 3.37 4.94
N ARG A 142 2.96 2.49 5.06
CA ARG A 142 2.97 1.13 4.52
C ARG A 142 3.20 1.12 3.01
N ARG A 143 2.46 1.94 2.27
CA ARG A 143 2.62 2.07 0.79
C ARG A 143 4.01 2.56 0.42
N ARG A 144 4.55 3.53 1.16
CA ARG A 144 5.90 4.05 0.92
C ARG A 144 6.96 2.98 1.19
N ALA A 145 6.84 2.24 2.28
CA ALA A 145 7.76 1.16 2.63
C ALA A 145 7.80 0.07 1.56
N VAL A 146 6.64 -0.39 1.10
CA VAL A 146 6.52 -1.39 0.01
C VAL A 146 7.20 -0.89 -1.27
N ARG A 147 6.99 0.38 -1.65
CA ARG A 147 7.62 0.97 -2.83
C ARG A 147 9.16 1.01 -2.70
N ILE A 148 9.67 1.40 -1.54
CA ILE A 148 11.12 1.44 -1.28
C ILE A 148 11.71 0.03 -1.34
N GLN A 149 11.03 -0.95 -0.75
CA GLN A 149 11.47 -2.35 -0.76
C GLN A 149 11.57 -2.89 -2.19
N HIS A 150 10.55 -2.70 -3.03
CA HIS A 150 10.59 -3.12 -4.43
C HIS A 150 11.70 -2.41 -5.24
N ALA A 151 11.94 -1.12 -4.97
CA ALA A 151 13.02 -0.39 -5.63
C ALA A 151 14.40 -0.93 -5.22
N ALA A 152 14.59 -1.26 -3.94
CA ALA A 152 15.83 -1.85 -3.43
C ALA A 152 16.07 -3.26 -3.98
N GLU A 153 15.03 -4.11 -4.01
CA GLU A 153 15.08 -5.45 -4.60
C GLU A 153 15.44 -5.39 -6.09
N GLY A 154 14.83 -4.46 -6.83
CA GLY A 154 15.15 -4.25 -8.24
C GLY A 154 16.58 -3.73 -8.47
N GLU A 155 17.10 -2.86 -7.60
CA GLU A 155 18.50 -2.41 -7.67
C GLU A 155 19.48 -3.54 -7.36
N GLU A 156 19.18 -4.37 -6.36
CA GLU A 156 19.99 -5.54 -6.00
C GLU A 156 20.00 -6.57 -7.14
N GLN A 157 18.86 -6.81 -7.78
CA GLN A 157 18.78 -7.69 -8.94
C GLN A 157 19.63 -7.19 -10.11
N ARG A 158 19.56 -5.90 -10.47
CA ARG A 158 20.42 -5.32 -11.52
C ARG A 158 21.90 -5.46 -11.18
N LYS A 159 22.30 -5.16 -9.93
CA LYS A 159 23.70 -5.33 -9.48
C LYS A 159 24.17 -6.78 -9.60
N ARG A 160 23.30 -7.74 -9.29
CA ARG A 160 23.60 -9.17 -9.40
C ARG A 160 23.77 -9.60 -10.86
N GLU A 161 22.86 -9.17 -11.74
CA GLU A 161 22.91 -9.43 -13.17
C GLU A 161 24.15 -8.79 -13.82
N ASP A 162 24.46 -7.54 -13.50
CA ASP A 162 25.65 -6.83 -13.99
C ASP A 162 26.94 -7.53 -13.53
N ALA A 163 27.01 -7.96 -12.27
CA ALA A 163 28.16 -8.69 -11.74
C ALA A 163 28.33 -10.07 -12.41
N GLU A 164 27.23 -10.74 -12.73
CA GLU A 164 27.25 -12.01 -13.47
C GLU A 164 27.70 -11.81 -14.92
N ASN A 165 27.18 -10.78 -15.60
CA ASN A 165 27.58 -10.43 -16.96
C ASN A 165 29.06 -10.02 -17.04
N GLU A 166 29.55 -9.24 -16.08
CA GLU A 166 30.96 -8.86 -16.03
C GLU A 166 31.86 -10.10 -15.82
N ARG A 167 31.44 -11.06 -14.98
CA ARG A 167 32.14 -12.33 -14.81
C ARG A 167 32.15 -13.14 -16.11
N LYS A 168 31.00 -13.26 -16.78
CA LYS A 168 30.90 -13.94 -18.08
C LYS A 168 31.81 -13.30 -19.12
N ARG A 169 31.76 -11.97 -19.24
CA ARG A 169 32.62 -11.20 -20.16
C ARG A 169 34.11 -11.43 -19.89
N LYS A 170 34.54 -11.41 -18.62
CA LYS A 170 35.95 -11.68 -18.26
C LYS A 170 36.39 -13.11 -18.56
N VAL A 171 35.50 -14.08 -18.36
CA VAL A 171 35.78 -15.49 -18.71
C VAL A 171 35.91 -15.64 -20.23
N GLU A 172 34.97 -15.08 -20.99
CA GLU A 172 34.99 -15.09 -22.46
C GLU A 172 36.22 -14.37 -23.02
N GLU A 173 36.57 -13.19 -22.49
CA GLU A 173 37.78 -12.45 -22.89
C GLU A 173 39.06 -13.26 -22.62
N LYS A 174 39.15 -13.91 -21.45
CA LYS A 174 40.28 -14.78 -21.12
C LYS A 174 40.35 -15.99 -22.06
N GLU A 175 39.21 -16.60 -22.37
CA GLU A 175 39.15 -17.71 -23.31
C GLU A 175 39.58 -17.29 -24.72
N GLN A 176 39.09 -16.16 -25.22
CA GLN A 176 39.53 -15.58 -26.50
C GLN A 176 41.02 -15.23 -26.50
N TRP A 177 41.54 -14.69 -25.39
CA TRP A 177 42.97 -14.45 -25.22
C TRP A 177 43.77 -15.75 -25.32
N GLU A 178 43.38 -16.80 -24.62
CA GLU A 178 44.08 -18.10 -24.70
C GLU A 178 43.97 -18.75 -26.08
N ASN A 179 42.80 -18.70 -26.73
CA ASN A 179 42.62 -19.25 -28.08
C ASN A 179 43.51 -18.55 -29.12
N ASN A 180 43.64 -17.23 -29.04
CA ASN A 180 44.49 -16.45 -29.93
C ASN A 180 45.99 -16.48 -29.52
N ARG A 181 46.37 -17.25 -28.50
CA ARG A 181 47.74 -17.29 -27.96
C ARG A 181 48.76 -17.73 -28.99
N GLN A 182 48.46 -18.78 -29.74
CA GLN A 182 49.38 -19.34 -30.73
C GLN A 182 49.64 -18.34 -31.86
N ASP A 183 48.58 -17.71 -32.38
CA ASP A 183 48.67 -16.66 -33.40
C ASP A 183 49.51 -15.46 -32.93
N ARG A 184 49.36 -15.05 -31.67
CA ARG A 184 50.19 -13.99 -31.08
C ARG A 184 51.67 -14.39 -30.99
N ILE A 185 51.96 -15.62 -30.55
CA ILE A 185 53.32 -16.15 -30.49
C ILE A 185 53.95 -16.21 -31.88
N ASP A 186 53.20 -16.67 -32.88
CA ASP A 186 53.70 -16.79 -34.25
C ASP A 186 53.95 -15.41 -34.90
N ASN A 187 53.07 -14.43 -34.66
CA ASN A 187 53.29 -13.04 -35.06
C ASN A 187 54.52 -12.41 -34.37
N TRP A 188 54.73 -12.66 -33.07
CA TRP A 188 55.91 -12.16 -32.35
C TRP A 188 57.22 -12.78 -32.85
N ARG A 189 57.22 -14.09 -33.11
CA ARG A 189 58.37 -14.79 -33.72
C ARG A 189 58.73 -14.22 -35.10
N GLN A 190 57.72 -13.86 -35.90
CA GLN A 190 57.93 -13.21 -37.19
C GLN A 190 58.49 -11.79 -37.04
N PHE A 191 58.00 -11.00 -36.08
CA PHE A 191 58.53 -9.67 -35.77
C PHE A 191 60.00 -9.71 -35.34
N GLN A 192 60.37 -10.66 -34.47
CA GLN A 192 61.76 -10.84 -34.03
C GLN A 192 62.69 -11.26 -35.19
N LYS A 193 62.20 -12.10 -36.11
CA LYS A 193 62.91 -12.45 -37.35
C LYS A 193 63.02 -11.26 -38.32
N GLY A 194 62.10 -10.28 -38.24
CA GLY A 194 62.10 -9.05 -39.03
C GLY A 194 62.94 -7.90 -38.48
N GLY A 195 63.58 -8.06 -37.31
CA GLY A 195 64.43 -7.04 -36.68
C GLY A 195 65.81 -6.81 -37.32
N SER A 196 66.14 -7.52 -38.41
CA SER A 196 67.39 -7.34 -39.16
C SER A 196 67.15 -7.45 -40.67
N SER A 197 66.58 -6.40 -41.26
CA SER A 197 66.93 -5.85 -42.60
C SER A 197 65.78 -5.01 -43.16
N GLY A 198 66.11 -3.82 -43.68
CA GLY A 198 65.14 -2.85 -44.18
C GLY A 198 64.55 -3.13 -45.57
N LYS A 199 63.56 -2.29 -45.90
CA LYS A 199 62.93 -1.95 -47.20
C LYS A 199 61.71 -2.75 -47.74
N SER A 200 60.56 -2.10 -47.50
CA SER A 200 59.44 -1.76 -48.41
C SER A 200 58.59 -2.85 -49.10
N LYS A 201 57.27 -2.79 -48.87
CA LYS A 201 56.30 -2.42 -49.91
C LYS A 201 54.95 -2.03 -49.29
N LYS A 202 54.55 -0.78 -49.53
CA LYS A 202 53.24 -0.22 -49.21
C LYS A 202 52.19 -0.91 -50.10
N LYS A 203 51.42 -1.87 -49.57
CA LYS A 203 50.19 -2.34 -50.19
C LYS A 203 49.03 -1.55 -49.57
N LYS A 204 48.42 -0.65 -50.37
CA LYS A 204 47.13 -0.04 -50.02
C LYS A 204 46.12 -1.18 -49.84
N ILE A 205 45.68 -1.41 -48.62
CA ILE A 205 44.46 -2.15 -48.34
C ILE A 205 43.46 -1.11 -47.83
N ASN A 206 42.35 -1.00 -48.55
CA ASN A 206 41.31 -0.01 -48.34
C ASN A 206 40.62 -0.32 -47.00
N ALA A 207 40.97 0.44 -45.95
CA ALA A 207 40.34 0.30 -44.64
C ALA A 207 39.00 1.06 -44.64
N LYS A 208 37.90 0.36 -44.93
CA LYS A 208 36.63 0.66 -44.27
C LYS A 208 36.74 0.03 -42.88
N GLY A 209 37.13 0.84 -41.90
CA GLY A 209 37.18 0.41 -40.50
C GLY A 209 35.77 0.15 -39.96
N PRO A 210 35.54 -0.93 -39.19
CA PRO A 210 34.39 -1.00 -38.30
C PRO A 210 34.56 0.03 -37.15
N PRO A 211 33.47 0.59 -36.61
CA PRO A 211 33.54 1.72 -35.70
C PRO A 211 34.15 1.30 -34.36
N LEU A 212 34.97 2.17 -33.80
CA LEU A 212 35.45 2.08 -32.43
C LEU A 212 34.28 2.43 -31.49
N LEU A 213 34.03 1.54 -30.53
CA LEU A 213 33.20 1.81 -29.36
C LEU A 213 33.83 2.98 -28.58
N GLY A 214 33.12 4.11 -28.61
CA GLY A 214 33.18 5.19 -27.63
C GLY A 214 31.83 5.29 -26.95
#